data_AF-A0A2T2XCD6-F1
#
_entry.id   AF-A0A2T2XCD6-F1
#
_cell.length_a   1.000
_cell.length_b   1.000
_cell.length_c   1.000
_cell.angle_alpha   90.00
_cell.angle_beta   90.00
_cell.angle_gamma   90.00
#
_symmetry.space_group_name_H-M   'P 1'
#
loop_
_entity.id
_entity.type
_entity.pdbx_description
1 polymer ?
#
loop_
_entity_poly.entity_id
_entity_poly.type
_entity_poly.pdbx_seq_one_letter_code
_entity_poly.pdbx_strand_id
1 'polypeptide(L)'
;MKQSRLILINILILVAVIIVGGLGVYYWNQNYNYVSTQDASVSAPTIPVPALAAGTIENLSLQTGQHVTKGQIVGQEIVAGTATGKGAAATTTINLVAPASGTIATVSTSNGQVVGAGTPLFTEVKLDQVTVVANIPETKIRNVSVGQTATIYVDAHPGVSFTGTVQAIQPTTQSFFSLIPTSATAGTYTKVTQRVPVILSINTAGYSLLPGENCEVRITIH
;
A
#
# COMPACT_ATOMS: atom_id res chain seq x y z
N MET A 1 -49.25 14.84 -44.84
CA MET A 1 -48.36 15.39 -43.78
C MET A 1 -48.46 14.70 -42.41
N LYS A 2 -49.59 14.10 -41.99
CA LYS A 2 -49.71 13.41 -40.68
C LYS A 2 -49.00 12.04 -40.61
N GLN A 3 -49.01 11.25 -41.69
CA GLN A 3 -48.45 9.88 -41.73
C GLN A 3 -46.92 9.86 -41.59
N SER A 4 -46.20 10.78 -42.25
CA SER A 4 -44.74 10.87 -42.15
C SER A 4 -44.25 11.29 -40.75
N ARG A 5 -45.02 12.13 -40.04
CA ARG A 5 -44.72 12.50 -38.64
C ARG A 5 -44.89 11.33 -37.68
N LEU A 6 -45.90 10.48 -37.89
CA LEU A 6 -46.13 9.28 -37.08
C LEU A 6 -45.02 8.23 -37.27
N ILE A 7 -44.56 8.04 -38.52
CA ILE A 7 -43.42 7.17 -38.82
C ILE A 7 -42.14 7.71 -38.17
N LEU A 8 -41.90 9.02 -38.23
CA LEU A 8 -40.75 9.64 -37.59
C LEU A 8 -40.75 9.47 -36.06
N ILE A 9 -41.92 9.61 -35.43
CA ILE A 9 -42.10 9.43 -33.97
C ILE A 9 -41.82 7.98 -33.56
N ASN A 10 -42.33 6.99 -34.30
CA ASN A 10 -42.08 5.58 -34.01
C ASN A 10 -40.60 5.20 -34.20
N ILE A 11 -39.93 5.75 -35.21
CA ILE A 11 -38.48 5.55 -35.40
C ILE A 11 -37.71 6.17 -34.21
N LEU A 12 -38.09 7.37 -33.76
CA LEU A 12 -37.48 8.02 -32.59
C LEU A 12 -37.65 7.20 -31.31
N ILE A 13 -38.84 6.63 -31.08
CA ILE A 13 -39.11 5.75 -29.92
C ILE A 13 -38.27 4.48 -30.01
N LEU A 14 -38.17 3.88 -31.19
CA LEU A 14 -37.39 2.65 -31.40
C LEU A 14 -35.89 2.89 -31.19
N VAL A 15 -35.36 4.02 -31.66
CA VAL A 15 -33.99 4.46 -31.37
C VAL A 15 -33.79 4.71 -29.87
N ALA A 16 -34.73 5.35 -29.19
CA ALA A 16 -34.65 5.56 -27.74
C ALA A 16 -34.64 4.22 -26.97
N VAL A 17 -35.43 3.24 -27.37
CA VAL A 17 -35.44 1.90 -26.77
C VAL A 17 -34.11 1.17 -26.98
N ILE A 18 -33.51 1.27 -28.18
CA ILE A 18 -32.18 0.69 -28.45
C ILE A 18 -31.11 1.36 -27.59
N ILE A 19 -31.13 2.69 -27.44
CA ILE A 19 -30.17 3.41 -26.61
C ILE A 19 -30.31 3.01 -25.14
N VAL A 20 -31.53 2.96 -24.61
CA VAL A 20 -31.80 2.55 -23.23
C VAL A 20 -31.42 1.09 -23.00
N GLY A 21 -31.74 0.20 -23.94
CA GLY A 21 -31.34 -1.21 -23.88
C GLY A 21 -29.83 -1.40 -23.93
N GLY A 22 -29.13 -0.68 -24.83
CA GLY A 22 -27.68 -0.70 -24.94
C GLY A 22 -26.98 -0.18 -23.68
N LEU A 23 -27.48 0.92 -23.11
CA LEU A 23 -27.01 1.42 -21.81
C LEU A 23 -27.27 0.39 -20.69
N GLY A 24 -28.44 -0.23 -20.67
CA GLY A 24 -28.76 -1.28 -19.69
C GLY A 24 -27.79 -2.46 -19.74
N VAL A 25 -27.48 -2.96 -20.94
CA VAL A 25 -26.49 -4.03 -21.14
C VAL A 25 -25.08 -3.60 -20.76
N TYR A 26 -24.70 -2.36 -21.08
CA TYR A 26 -23.39 -1.81 -20.71
C TYR A 26 -23.21 -1.74 -19.18
N TYR A 27 -24.20 -1.17 -18.47
CA TYR A 27 -24.17 -1.09 -17.00
C TYR A 27 -24.22 -2.48 -16.35
N TRP A 28 -24.97 -3.43 -16.93
CA TRP A 28 -24.98 -4.81 -16.47
C TRP A 28 -23.57 -5.43 -16.59
N ASN A 29 -22.92 -5.28 -17.74
CA ASN A 29 -21.59 -5.86 -17.96
C ASN A 29 -20.54 -5.30 -16.98
N GLN A 30 -20.56 -3.98 -16.75
CA GLN A 30 -19.60 -3.33 -15.87
C GLN A 30 -19.73 -3.77 -14.40
N ASN A 31 -20.94 -4.06 -13.94
CA ASN A 31 -21.19 -4.44 -12.55
C ASN A 31 -20.99 -5.94 -12.27
N TYR A 32 -21.18 -6.81 -13.26
CA TYR A 32 -21.06 -8.26 -13.07
C TYR A 32 -19.66 -8.82 -13.36
N ASN A 33 -18.89 -8.21 -14.26
CA ASN A 33 -17.60 -8.76 -14.68
C ASN A 33 -16.38 -8.13 -14.00
N TYR A 34 -16.57 -7.04 -13.25
CA TYR A 34 -15.46 -6.33 -12.61
C TYR A 34 -15.76 -5.92 -11.17
N VAL A 35 -14.77 -6.11 -10.29
CA VAL A 35 -14.74 -5.47 -8.98
C VAL A 35 -13.77 -4.30 -9.05
N SER A 36 -14.30 -3.08 -9.02
CA SER A 36 -13.49 -1.87 -8.85
C SER A 36 -13.51 -1.38 -7.41
N THR A 37 -12.36 -0.88 -6.96
CA THR A 37 -12.22 -0.14 -5.71
C THR A 37 -11.27 1.03 -5.90
N GLN A 38 -11.63 2.18 -5.32
CA GLN A 38 -10.78 3.37 -5.25
C GLN A 38 -10.04 3.45 -3.91
N ASP A 39 -10.35 2.55 -2.98
CA ASP A 39 -9.61 2.43 -1.73
C ASP A 39 -8.48 1.42 -1.94
N ALA A 40 -7.47 1.83 -2.69
CA ALA A 40 -6.25 1.07 -2.84
C ALA A 40 -5.03 1.99 -2.77
N SER A 41 -3.95 1.45 -2.21
CA SER A 41 -2.70 2.18 -2.06
C SER A 41 -1.51 1.31 -2.43
N VAL A 42 -0.47 1.97 -2.92
CA VAL A 42 0.82 1.37 -3.20
C VAL A 42 1.54 1.12 -1.87
N SER A 43 1.99 -0.10 -1.63
CA SER A 43 2.68 -0.53 -0.42
C SER A 43 3.98 -1.23 -0.76
N ALA A 44 5.03 -0.99 0.01
CA ALA A 44 6.32 -1.62 -0.18
C ALA A 44 6.86 -2.20 1.14
N PRO A 45 7.61 -3.30 1.10
CA PRO A 45 8.27 -3.84 2.27
C PRO A 45 9.21 -2.83 2.91
N THR A 46 9.01 -2.58 4.20
CA THR A 46 9.86 -1.72 5.02
C THR A 46 10.74 -2.54 5.95
N ILE A 47 12.01 -2.20 6.06
CA ILE A 47 12.97 -2.83 6.97
C ILE A 47 13.44 -1.78 7.97
N PRO A 48 12.96 -1.83 9.23
CA PRO A 48 13.49 -0.96 10.28
C PRO A 48 14.89 -1.44 10.66
N VAL A 49 15.83 -0.50 10.77
CA VAL A 49 17.20 -0.79 11.21
C VAL A 49 17.36 -0.33 12.66
N PRO A 50 17.44 -1.28 13.62
CA PRO A 50 17.58 -0.94 15.02
C PRO A 50 19.02 -0.59 15.40
N ALA A 51 19.18 0.16 16.49
CA ALA A 51 20.44 0.32 17.20
C ALA A 51 20.90 -1.05 17.75
N LEU A 52 22.18 -1.36 17.57
CA LEU A 52 22.75 -2.63 18.00
C LEU A 52 23.07 -2.64 19.50
N ALA A 53 23.32 -1.46 20.07
CA ALA A 53 23.60 -1.28 21.49
C ALA A 53 22.93 -0.01 22.02
N ALA A 54 23.18 0.30 23.31
CA ALA A 54 22.80 1.58 23.89
C ALA A 54 23.99 2.54 23.73
N GLY A 55 23.79 3.65 23.03
CA GLY A 55 24.88 4.52 22.62
C GLY A 55 24.40 5.87 22.11
N THR A 56 25.37 6.70 21.70
CA THR A 56 25.11 7.99 21.04
C THR A 56 25.35 7.84 19.55
N ILE A 57 24.43 8.34 18.73
CA ILE A 57 24.60 8.32 17.27
C ILE A 57 25.50 9.48 16.85
N GLU A 58 26.59 9.18 16.14
CA GLU A 58 27.48 10.16 15.54
C GLU A 58 27.65 9.93 14.02
N ASN A 59 27.99 10.99 13.29
CA ASN A 59 28.23 11.00 11.84
C ASN A 59 27.08 10.43 11.01
N LEU A 60 25.84 10.60 11.47
CA LEU A 60 24.66 10.15 10.72
C LEU A 60 24.51 10.98 9.45
N SER A 61 24.68 10.33 8.30
CA SER A 61 24.67 10.96 6.97
C SER A 61 23.47 10.48 6.16
N LEU A 62 22.31 10.36 6.81
CA LEU A 62 21.06 9.93 6.18
C LEU A 62 20.08 11.08 6.02
N GLN A 63 19.44 11.13 4.85
CA GLN A 63 18.28 11.97 4.60
C GLN A 63 17.10 11.12 4.15
N THR A 64 15.89 11.52 4.54
CA THR A 64 14.65 10.92 4.03
C THR A 64 14.59 11.06 2.51
N GLY A 65 14.27 9.99 1.80
CA GLY A 65 14.25 9.92 0.34
C GLY A 65 15.60 9.60 -0.31
N GLN A 66 16.68 9.46 0.47
CA GLN A 66 17.98 9.06 -0.05
C GLN A 66 17.99 7.57 -0.41
N HIS A 67 18.51 7.25 -1.60
CA HIS A 67 18.79 5.88 -2.00
C HIS A 67 20.07 5.38 -1.34
N VAL A 68 20.00 4.20 -0.72
CA VAL A 68 21.13 3.52 -0.07
C VAL A 68 21.34 2.15 -0.70
N THR A 69 22.59 1.72 -0.79
CA THR A 69 22.94 0.37 -1.23
C THR A 69 23.25 -0.54 -0.05
N LYS A 70 22.99 -1.84 -0.19
CA LYS A 70 23.34 -2.85 0.81
C LYS A 70 24.80 -2.71 1.28
N GLY A 71 25.01 -2.60 2.59
CA GLY A 71 26.32 -2.47 3.21
C GLY A 71 26.91 -1.06 3.24
N GLN A 72 26.21 -0.06 2.69
CA GLN A 72 26.63 1.33 2.80
C GLN A 72 26.64 1.77 4.27
N ILE A 73 27.73 2.41 4.70
CA ILE A 73 27.85 3.00 6.03
C ILE A 73 27.01 4.28 6.06
N VAL A 74 26.07 4.32 6.98
CA VAL A 74 25.07 5.40 7.09
C VAL A 74 25.25 6.25 8.34
N GLY A 75 26.00 5.74 9.31
CA GLY A 75 26.36 6.45 10.54
C GLY A 75 27.24 5.59 11.43
N GLN A 76 27.57 6.11 12.60
CA GLN A 76 28.32 5.40 13.63
C GLN A 76 27.56 5.48 14.95
N GLU A 77 27.49 4.36 15.64
CA GLU A 77 26.95 4.28 16.99
C GLU A 77 28.11 4.19 17.96
N ILE A 78 28.19 5.15 18.87
CA ILE A 78 29.21 5.20 19.91
C ILE A 78 28.64 4.59 21.19
N VAL A 79 29.14 3.41 21.53
CA VAL A 79 28.75 2.69 22.74
C VAL A 79 29.75 3.00 23.84
N ALA A 80 29.25 3.55 24.94
CA ALA A 80 30.05 3.73 26.15
C ALA A 80 30.29 2.35 26.79
N GLY A 81 31.47 1.77 26.55
CA GLY A 81 31.87 0.53 27.19
C GLY A 81 32.06 0.70 28.69
N THR A 82 31.61 -0.26 29.49
CA THR A 82 31.97 -0.33 30.90
C THR A 82 33.43 -0.74 31.03
N ALA A 83 34.25 0.16 31.60
CA ALA A 83 35.68 -0.06 31.81
C ALA A 83 35.90 -1.19 32.84
N THR A 84 36.06 -2.42 32.36
CA THR A 84 36.51 -3.54 33.20
C THR A 84 38.04 -3.50 33.30
N GLY A 85 38.59 -2.53 34.04
CA GLY A 85 40.03 -2.44 34.32
C GLY A 85 40.61 -1.03 34.24
N LYS A 86 41.62 -0.75 35.07
CA LYS A 86 42.32 0.55 35.17
C LYS A 86 42.89 1.01 33.82
N GLY A 87 42.19 1.92 33.14
CA GLY A 87 42.73 2.70 32.02
C GLY A 87 41.79 2.81 30.84
N ALA A 88 41.24 4.01 30.65
CA ALA A 88 40.40 4.49 29.53
C ALA A 88 39.07 3.73 29.30
N ALA A 89 37.96 4.47 29.33
CA ALA A 89 36.68 3.99 28.84
C ALA A 89 36.85 3.51 27.38
N ALA A 90 36.72 2.21 27.14
CA ALA A 90 36.79 1.65 25.80
C ALA A 90 35.50 2.04 25.06
N THR A 91 35.56 3.13 24.33
CA THR A 91 34.49 3.58 23.45
C THR A 91 34.47 2.67 22.22
N THR A 92 33.46 1.79 22.12
CA THR A 92 33.29 0.93 20.95
C THR A 92 32.46 1.66 19.92
N THR A 93 33.03 1.89 18.73
CA THR A 93 32.32 2.48 17.60
C THR A 93 31.78 1.36 16.72
N ILE A 94 30.47 1.32 16.51
CA ILE A 94 29.79 0.36 15.66
C ILE A 94 29.34 1.08 14.39
N ASN A 95 29.76 0.60 13.22
CA ASN A 95 29.30 1.15 11.96
C ASN A 95 27.86 0.72 11.69
N LEU A 96 26.98 1.68 11.53
CA LEU A 96 25.61 1.45 11.09
C LEU A 96 25.63 1.26 9.58
N VAL A 97 25.13 0.11 9.12
CA VAL A 97 25.09 -0.24 7.70
C VAL A 97 23.66 -0.51 7.24
N ALA A 98 23.35 -0.17 5.98
CA ALA A 98 22.07 -0.51 5.38
C ALA A 98 21.98 -2.04 5.12
N PRO A 99 20.94 -2.73 5.64
CA PRO A 99 20.81 -4.19 5.46
C PRO A 99 20.44 -4.59 4.04
N ALA A 100 19.76 -3.72 3.28
CA ALA A 100 19.40 -3.94 1.89
C ALA A 100 19.67 -2.68 1.05
N SER A 101 19.39 -2.80 -0.26
CA SER A 101 19.35 -1.64 -1.15
C SER A 101 17.91 -1.15 -1.23
N GLY A 102 17.71 0.15 -1.05
CA GLY A 102 16.38 0.74 -0.95
C GLY A 102 16.44 2.25 -0.71
N THR A 103 15.29 2.84 -0.44
CA THR A 103 15.15 4.27 -0.15
C THR A 103 14.80 4.48 1.32
N ILE A 104 15.42 5.46 1.97
CA ILE A 104 15.12 5.78 3.37
C ILE A 104 13.74 6.44 3.46
N ALA A 105 12.78 5.79 4.13
CA ALA A 105 11.45 6.36 4.37
C ALA A 105 11.44 7.37 5.50
N THR A 106 12.09 7.04 6.61
CA THR A 106 12.14 7.89 7.80
C THR A 106 13.45 7.71 8.51
N VAL A 107 13.98 8.81 9.03
CA VAL A 107 15.12 8.84 9.95
C VAL A 107 14.57 9.28 11.30
N SER A 108 14.57 8.39 12.27
CA SER A 108 13.98 8.60 13.60
C SER A 108 15.01 9.09 14.63
N THR A 109 16.27 9.25 14.22
CA THR A 109 17.39 9.63 15.06
C THR A 109 18.18 10.78 14.46
N SER A 110 18.88 11.54 15.29
CA SER A 110 19.73 12.65 14.88
C SER A 110 21.13 12.53 15.48
N ASN A 111 22.08 13.23 14.89
CA ASN A 111 23.45 13.28 15.39
C ASN A 111 23.48 13.83 16.84
N GLY A 112 24.14 13.11 17.76
CA GLY A 112 24.19 13.41 19.19
C GLY A 112 23.02 12.84 20.02
N GLN A 113 22.07 12.14 19.40
CA GLN A 113 20.95 11.53 20.11
C GLN A 113 21.38 10.21 20.79
N VAL A 114 20.98 10.05 22.05
CA VAL A 114 21.16 8.79 22.79
C VAL A 114 20.01 7.85 22.48
N VAL A 115 20.34 6.62 22.10
CA VAL A 115 19.40 5.57 21.72
C VAL A 115 19.66 4.31 22.54
N GLY A 116 18.62 3.54 22.82
CA GLY A 116 18.73 2.23 23.47
C GLY A 116 18.84 1.11 22.44
N ALA A 117 19.43 -0.02 22.85
CA ALA A 117 19.49 -1.22 22.01
C ALA A 117 18.09 -1.64 21.54
N GLY A 118 17.93 -1.91 20.24
CA GLY A 118 16.64 -2.25 19.63
C GLY A 118 15.80 -1.05 19.18
N THR A 119 16.21 0.19 19.47
CA THR A 119 15.48 1.39 19.00
C THR A 119 15.64 1.54 17.49
N PRO A 120 14.57 1.66 16.68
CA PRO A 120 14.67 1.85 15.24
C PRO A 120 15.30 3.22 14.93
N LEU A 121 16.42 3.23 14.22
CA LEU A 121 17.16 4.43 13.85
C LEU A 121 16.65 5.04 12.56
N PHE A 122 16.47 4.19 11.55
CA PHE A 122 15.92 4.57 10.26
C PHE A 122 15.15 3.38 9.66
N THR A 123 14.24 3.69 8.73
CA THR A 123 13.45 2.69 8.03
C THR A 123 13.80 2.72 6.55
N GLU A 124 14.25 1.58 6.03
CA GLU A 124 14.53 1.39 4.61
C GLU A 124 13.30 0.83 3.89
N VAL A 125 13.03 1.28 2.68
CA VAL A 125 11.92 0.79 1.84
C VAL A 125 12.42 0.25 0.53
N LYS A 126 11.94 -0.95 0.18
CA LYS A 126 12.30 -1.61 -1.08
C LYS A 126 11.35 -1.21 -2.20
N LEU A 127 11.78 -0.26 -3.03
CA LEU A 127 11.03 0.18 -4.22
C LEU A 127 11.00 -0.89 -5.33
N ASP A 128 11.88 -1.89 -5.28
CA ASP A 128 11.89 -3.00 -6.24
C ASP A 128 10.76 -4.02 -6.01
N GLN A 129 10.18 -4.06 -4.81
CA GLN A 129 9.19 -5.07 -4.40
C GLN A 129 7.87 -4.41 -4.01
N VAL A 130 7.40 -3.47 -4.83
CA VAL A 130 6.15 -2.77 -4.61
C VAL A 130 4.96 -3.72 -4.82
N THR A 131 3.95 -3.56 -3.97
CA THR A 131 2.66 -4.26 -3.99
C THR A 131 1.53 -3.26 -3.89
N VAL A 132 0.31 -3.66 -4.23
CA VAL A 132 -0.87 -2.81 -4.07
C VAL A 132 -1.80 -3.45 -3.06
N VAL A 133 -2.21 -2.69 -2.06
CA VAL A 133 -3.19 -3.11 -1.07
C VAL A 133 -4.51 -2.46 -1.42
N ALA A 134 -5.44 -3.27 -1.91
CA ALA A 134 -6.78 -2.84 -2.29
C ALA A 134 -7.81 -3.29 -1.26
N ASN A 135 -8.46 -2.34 -0.61
CA ASN A 135 -9.53 -2.58 0.32
C ASN A 135 -10.84 -2.77 -0.45
N ILE A 136 -11.30 -4.01 -0.52
CA ILE A 136 -12.52 -4.37 -1.24
C ILE A 136 -13.67 -4.50 -0.24
N PRO A 137 -14.84 -3.88 -0.51
CA PRO A 137 -16.01 -4.08 0.35
C PRO A 137 -16.39 -5.57 0.40
N GLU A 138 -16.71 -6.08 1.59
CA GLU A 138 -17.08 -7.48 1.84
C GLU A 138 -18.22 -7.95 0.92
N THR A 139 -19.13 -7.07 0.52
CA THR A 139 -20.21 -7.40 -0.42
C THR A 139 -19.73 -7.86 -1.80
N LYS A 140 -18.52 -7.45 -2.20
CA LYS A 140 -17.91 -7.78 -3.50
C LYS A 140 -16.78 -8.81 -3.41
N ILE A 141 -16.30 -9.15 -2.21
CA ILE A 141 -15.16 -10.07 -2.04
C ILE A 141 -15.46 -11.49 -2.52
N ARG A 142 -16.73 -11.93 -2.51
CA ARG A 142 -17.15 -13.27 -2.94
C ARG A 142 -16.78 -13.58 -4.40
N ASN A 143 -16.65 -12.54 -5.23
CA ASN A 143 -16.32 -12.69 -6.65
C ASN A 143 -14.80 -12.54 -6.91
N VAL A 144 -14.00 -12.27 -5.86
CA VAL A 144 -12.55 -12.07 -5.96
C VAL A 144 -11.84 -13.33 -5.53
N SER A 145 -10.95 -13.83 -6.39
CA SER A 145 -10.16 -15.04 -6.15
C SER A 145 -8.67 -14.77 -6.38
N VAL A 146 -7.82 -15.48 -5.63
CA VAL A 146 -6.36 -15.44 -5.84
C VAL A 146 -6.03 -15.90 -7.26
N GLY A 147 -5.15 -15.15 -7.93
CA GLY A 147 -4.76 -15.37 -9.33
C GLY A 147 -5.54 -14.57 -10.38
N GLN A 148 -6.61 -13.86 -10.00
CA GLN A 148 -7.31 -12.97 -10.93
C GLN A 148 -6.42 -11.82 -11.40
N THR A 149 -6.62 -11.42 -12.65
CA THR A 149 -5.92 -10.27 -13.25
C THR A 149 -6.59 -8.97 -12.84
N ALA A 150 -5.78 -7.99 -12.43
CA ALA A 150 -6.21 -6.67 -12.05
C ALA A 150 -5.52 -5.60 -12.91
N THR A 151 -6.27 -4.56 -13.25
CA THR A 151 -5.74 -3.33 -13.83
C THR A 151 -5.70 -2.27 -12.75
N ILE A 152 -4.55 -1.64 -12.57
CA ILE A 152 -4.27 -0.68 -11.50
C ILE A 152 -3.99 0.68 -12.16
N TYR A 153 -4.69 1.70 -11.71
CA TYR A 153 -4.53 3.08 -12.16
C TYR A 153 -3.98 3.89 -11.00
N VAL A 154 -2.77 4.44 -11.14
CA VAL A 154 -2.13 5.21 -10.07
C VAL A 154 -2.38 6.70 -10.31
N ASP A 155 -2.88 7.41 -9.29
CA ASP A 155 -3.24 8.82 -9.42
C ASP A 155 -2.03 9.72 -9.72
N ALA A 156 -0.85 9.32 -9.25
CA ALA A 156 0.41 10.02 -9.52
C ALA A 156 0.82 9.98 -11.01
N HIS A 157 0.31 9.01 -11.78
CA HIS A 157 0.66 8.79 -13.19
C HIS A 157 -0.61 8.64 -14.05
N PRO A 158 -1.33 9.74 -14.33
CA PRO A 158 -2.55 9.68 -15.12
C PRO A 158 -2.28 9.21 -16.55
N GLY A 159 -3.02 8.19 -17.01
CA GLY A 159 -2.93 7.65 -18.37
C GLY A 159 -2.07 6.39 -18.51
N VAL A 160 -1.39 5.96 -17.45
CA VAL A 160 -0.69 4.67 -17.41
C VAL A 160 -1.49 3.66 -16.60
N SER A 161 -1.87 2.55 -17.22
CA SER A 161 -2.49 1.42 -16.53
C SER A 161 -1.45 0.34 -16.27
N PHE A 162 -1.28 -0.04 -15.01
CA PHE A 162 -0.43 -1.14 -14.62
C PHE A 162 -1.23 -2.44 -14.56
N THR A 163 -0.62 -3.54 -14.96
CA THR A 163 -1.22 -4.87 -14.81
C THR A 163 -0.69 -5.53 -13.55
N GLY A 164 -1.56 -6.26 -12.87
CA GLY A 164 -1.26 -6.95 -11.64
C GLY A 164 -2.07 -8.22 -11.48
N THR A 165 -1.71 -9.02 -10.48
CA THR A 165 -2.45 -10.23 -10.13
C THR A 165 -2.76 -10.26 -8.64
N VAL A 166 -3.92 -10.79 -8.29
CA VAL A 166 -4.31 -10.99 -6.90
C VAL A 166 -3.39 -12.06 -6.29
N GLN A 167 -2.54 -11.66 -5.35
CA GLN A 167 -1.58 -12.56 -4.70
C GLN A 167 -2.19 -13.21 -3.46
N ALA A 168 -2.88 -12.42 -2.64
CA ALA A 168 -3.48 -12.91 -1.40
C ALA A 168 -4.68 -12.05 -1.01
N ILE A 169 -5.68 -12.69 -0.42
CA ILE A 169 -6.78 -12.01 0.27
C ILE A 169 -6.48 -12.16 1.75
N GLN A 170 -6.25 -11.06 2.46
CA GLN A 170 -5.96 -11.13 3.89
C GLN A 170 -7.28 -11.29 4.67
N PRO A 171 -7.50 -12.43 5.35
CA PRO A 171 -8.73 -12.67 6.11
C PRO A 171 -8.75 -11.93 7.46
N THR A 172 -7.73 -11.12 7.77
CA THR A 172 -7.50 -10.61 9.12
C THR A 172 -8.32 -9.35 9.38
N THR A 173 -9.54 -9.51 9.88
CA THR A 173 -10.15 -8.47 10.70
C THR A 173 -9.47 -8.50 12.06
N GLN A 174 -8.78 -7.41 12.43
CA GLN A 174 -8.17 -7.19 13.75
C GLN A 174 -9.18 -7.38 14.92
N SER A 175 -10.48 -7.49 14.62
CA SER A 175 -11.57 -7.82 15.53
C SER A 175 -11.45 -9.20 16.19
N PHE A 176 -10.75 -10.18 15.58
CA PHE A 176 -10.58 -11.51 16.17
C PHE A 176 -9.51 -11.58 17.27
N PHE A 177 -8.58 -10.62 17.33
CA PHE A 177 -7.48 -10.62 18.32
C PHE A 177 -7.73 -9.70 19.53
N SER A 178 -8.90 -9.06 19.62
CA SER A 178 -9.25 -8.27 20.81
C SER A 178 -9.77 -9.17 21.93
N LEU A 179 -9.01 -9.27 23.03
CA LEU A 179 -9.48 -9.86 24.30
C LEU A 179 -10.52 -9.00 25.04
N ILE A 180 -10.86 -7.83 24.49
CA ILE A 180 -11.91 -6.94 25.02
C ILE A 180 -12.97 -6.80 23.92
N PRO A 181 -14.20 -7.32 24.11
CA PRO A 181 -15.28 -7.04 23.19
C PRO A 181 -15.62 -5.55 23.33
N THR A 182 -15.33 -4.75 22.31
CA THR A 182 -15.97 -3.43 22.18
C THR A 182 -17.42 -3.70 21.80
N SER A 183 -18.26 -3.94 22.80
CA SER A 183 -19.71 -3.88 22.64
C SER A 183 -20.03 -2.49 22.09
N ALA A 184 -20.53 -2.46 20.85
CA ALA A 184 -21.03 -1.25 20.23
C ALA A 184 -22.05 -0.60 21.17
N THR A 185 -21.73 0.62 21.61
CA THR A 185 -22.58 1.46 22.43
C THR A 185 -23.95 1.65 21.76
N ALA A 186 -25.00 1.54 22.56
CA ALA A 186 -26.40 1.57 22.16
C ALA A 186 -26.77 2.75 21.23
N GLY A 187 -27.54 2.47 20.17
CA GLY A 187 -28.46 3.48 19.60
C GLY A 187 -28.52 3.63 18.07
N THR A 188 -27.55 3.13 17.29
CA THR A 188 -27.58 3.30 15.83
C THR A 188 -27.22 2.01 15.10
N TYR A 189 -28.22 1.34 14.52
CA TYR A 189 -28.05 0.21 13.61
C TYR A 189 -27.70 0.73 12.20
N THR A 190 -26.49 1.26 12.01
CA THR A 190 -25.96 1.50 10.67
C THR A 190 -25.09 0.31 10.28
N LYS A 191 -25.48 -0.41 9.22
CA LYS A 191 -24.69 -1.50 8.63
C LYS A 191 -23.37 -0.91 8.10
N VAL A 192 -22.28 -1.05 8.87
CA VAL A 192 -20.94 -0.70 8.39
C VAL A 192 -20.47 -1.80 7.46
N THR A 193 -20.16 -1.46 6.21
CA THR A 193 -19.58 -2.42 5.26
C THR A 193 -18.12 -2.60 5.61
N GLN A 194 -17.74 -3.79 6.06
CA GLN A 194 -16.33 -4.10 6.32
C GLN A 194 -15.57 -4.14 4.98
N ARG A 195 -14.30 -3.74 5.00
CA ARG A 195 -13.40 -3.82 3.85
C ARG A 195 -12.35 -4.89 4.12
N VAL A 196 -12.12 -5.73 3.13
CA VAL A 196 -11.15 -6.82 3.17
C VAL A 196 -9.93 -6.38 2.38
N PRO A 197 -8.74 -6.28 2.99
CA PRO A 197 -7.52 -5.94 2.28
C PRO A 197 -7.12 -7.12 1.36
N VAL A 198 -6.97 -6.81 0.08
CA VAL A 198 -6.48 -7.71 -0.94
C VAL A 198 -5.12 -7.22 -1.39
N ILE A 199 -4.13 -8.08 -1.32
CA ILE A 199 -2.77 -7.80 -1.80
C ILE A 199 -2.68 -8.21 -3.26
N LEU A 200 -2.31 -7.26 -4.10
CA LEU A 200 -2.05 -7.44 -5.51
C LEU A 200 -0.56 -7.24 -5.78
N SER A 201 0.00 -8.14 -6.58
CA SER A 201 1.31 -7.89 -7.20
C SER A 201 1.11 -6.90 -8.35
N ILE A 202 2.03 -5.96 -8.51
CA ILE A 202 2.01 -4.97 -9.59
C ILE A 202 3.25 -5.16 -10.45
N ASN A 203 3.07 -5.17 -11.77
CA ASN A 203 4.18 -5.06 -12.70
C ASN A 203 4.43 -3.59 -13.00
N THR A 204 5.51 -3.05 -12.45
CA THR A 204 5.81 -1.61 -12.52
C THR A 204 6.34 -1.14 -13.87
N ALA A 205 6.57 -2.02 -14.86
CA ALA A 205 6.97 -1.67 -16.23
C ALA A 205 8.11 -0.62 -16.36
N GLY A 206 8.97 -0.49 -15.34
CA GLY A 206 10.06 0.48 -15.28
C GLY A 206 9.72 1.83 -14.64
N TYR A 207 8.50 2.02 -14.13
CA TYR A 207 8.11 3.22 -13.37
C TYR A 207 8.46 3.07 -11.88
N SER A 208 9.03 4.12 -11.30
CA SER A 208 9.29 4.20 -9.87
C SER A 208 8.02 4.64 -9.15
N LEU A 209 7.28 3.69 -8.58
CA LEU A 209 6.10 3.99 -7.76
C LEU A 209 6.52 4.27 -6.32
N LEU A 210 5.92 5.29 -5.73
CA LEU A 210 6.17 5.65 -4.34
C LEU A 210 5.18 4.90 -3.42
N PRO A 211 5.65 4.30 -2.32
CA PRO A 211 4.77 3.76 -1.29
C PRO A 211 3.90 4.87 -0.71
N GLY A 212 2.61 4.61 -0.57
CA GLY A 212 1.60 5.56 -0.11
C GLY A 212 0.83 6.26 -1.23
N GLU A 213 1.16 6.04 -2.50
CA GLU A 213 0.36 6.57 -3.61
C GLU A 213 -1.04 5.93 -3.64
N ASN A 214 -2.05 6.75 -3.88
CA ASN A 214 -3.42 6.29 -4.11
C ASN A 214 -3.56 5.69 -5.50
N CYS A 215 -4.36 4.64 -5.59
CA CYS A 215 -4.66 3.99 -6.85
C CYS A 215 -6.09 3.46 -6.90
N GLU A 216 -6.64 3.39 -8.11
CA GLU A 216 -7.88 2.67 -8.40
C GLU A 216 -7.53 1.28 -8.95
N VAL A 217 -8.13 0.24 -8.38
CA VAL A 217 -7.92 -1.15 -8.80
C VAL A 217 -9.19 -1.69 -9.42
N ARG A 218 -9.09 -2.24 -10.62
CA ARG A 218 -10.16 -2.97 -11.31
C ARG A 218 -9.76 -4.44 -11.49
N ILE A 219 -10.40 -5.32 -10.72
CA ILE A 219 -10.19 -6.77 -10.80
C ILE A 219 -11.19 -7.37 -11.78
N THR A 220 -10.69 -8.21 -12.70
CA THR A 220 -11.53 -8.93 -13.65
C THR A 220 -12.00 -10.25 -13.04
N ILE A 221 -13.32 -10.38 -12.89
CA ILE A 221 -13.96 -11.61 -12.41
C ILE A 221 -14.00 -12.59 -13.58
N HIS A 222 -13.62 -13.85 -13.31
CA HIS A 222 -13.72 -14.97 -14.24
C HIS A 222 -14.57 -16.06 -13.59
#